data_AF-A0A0S3U3I5-F1
#
_entry.id   AF-A0A0S3U3I5-F1
#
_cell.length_a   1.000
_cell.length_b   1.000
_cell.length_c   1.000
_cell.angle_alpha   90.00
_cell.angle_beta   90.00
_cell.angle_gamma   90.00
#
_symmetry.space_group_name_H-M   'P 1'
#
loop_
_entity.id
_entity.type
_entity.pdbx_description
1 polymer ?
#
loop_
_entity_poly.entity_id
_entity_poly.type
_entity_poly.pdbx_seq_one_letter_code
_entity_poly.pdbx_strand_id
1 'polypeptide(L)'
;MRVLQFVFGILSSVGYVGNGILFFYIEWTFLRQNFIQILNPLLHLQVLSVLLTTPLFWAFLAMSFLGVFATASIESYLKQRSRQVERNAEPKAKQAIHQETRYVDIPTQKSSKTQAPTSTNATVDDITPQTGERPFIRCLTDELEEIAGTGWNNAKVLNQLHHELSFRSKNKSRVLKERISNRLAELQSTQITWSTTANPGVQNLSTDAFKYEEGLLRRYGYKVGKDGLPESERREILDKVFLLPLLQIDNSAYSSEWGEPKSEKRLKKLAESIAAFTRNAKRRTTGDFSIAIQDWEDDLEYLKKMHYDNRFSFQYPLTN
;
A
#
# COMPACT_ATOMS: atom_id res chain seq x y z
N MET A 1 4.40 -16.37 49.38
CA MET A 1 5.45 -15.33 49.16
C MET A 1 6.13 -15.51 47.80
N ARG A 2 7.31 -16.14 47.67
CA ARG A 2 8.08 -16.17 46.39
C ARG A 2 7.26 -16.55 45.15
N VAL A 3 6.45 -17.62 45.21
CA VAL A 3 5.56 -18.04 44.10
C VAL A 3 4.56 -16.95 43.71
N LEU A 4 3.97 -16.26 44.68
CA LEU A 4 3.01 -15.18 44.44
C LEU A 4 3.69 -13.97 43.76
N GLN A 5 4.89 -13.59 44.23
CA GLN A 5 5.69 -12.52 43.61
C GLN A 5 6.09 -12.87 42.17
N PHE A 6 6.43 -14.13 41.91
CA PHE A 6 6.74 -14.63 40.56
C PHE A 6 5.53 -14.56 39.62
N VAL A 7 4.35 -14.99 40.09
CA VAL A 7 3.09 -14.89 39.31
C VAL A 7 2.71 -13.44 39.02
N PHE A 8 2.82 -12.53 40.00
CA PHE A 8 2.60 -11.09 39.76
C PHE A 8 3.62 -10.48 38.79
N GLY A 9 4.89 -10.89 38.85
CA GLY A 9 5.91 -10.48 37.88
C GLY A 9 5.59 -10.91 36.46
N ILE A 10 5.08 -12.14 36.28
CA ILE A 10 4.63 -12.64 34.96
C ILE A 10 3.39 -11.86 34.48
N LEU A 11 2.36 -11.68 35.30
CA LEU A 11 1.17 -10.91 34.91
C LEU A 11 1.53 -9.46 34.52
N SER A 12 2.41 -8.82 35.29
CA SER A 12 2.89 -7.47 35.00
C SER A 12 3.67 -7.41 33.68
N SER A 13 4.58 -8.36 33.45
CA SER A 13 5.34 -8.47 32.19
C SER A 13 4.43 -8.67 30.97
N VAL A 14 3.46 -9.59 31.07
CA VAL A 14 2.45 -9.80 30.01
C VAL A 14 1.60 -8.54 29.79
N GLY A 15 1.24 -7.81 30.86
CA GLY A 15 0.53 -6.53 30.76
C GLY A 15 1.34 -5.45 30.04
N TYR A 16 2.64 -5.35 30.30
CA TYR A 16 3.53 -4.40 29.60
C TYR A 16 3.75 -4.79 28.13
N VAL A 17 3.99 -6.07 27.84
CA VAL A 17 4.14 -6.56 26.45
C VAL A 17 2.85 -6.37 25.66
N GLY A 18 1.69 -6.68 26.26
CA GLY A 18 0.38 -6.45 25.64
C GLY A 18 0.11 -4.98 25.34
N ASN A 19 0.44 -4.07 26.26
CA ASN A 19 0.35 -2.62 26.01
C ASN A 19 1.33 -2.14 24.94
N GLY A 20 2.57 -2.66 24.92
CA GLY A 20 3.54 -2.35 23.86
C GLY A 20 3.06 -2.78 22.48
N ILE A 21 2.52 -4.00 22.36
CA ILE A 21 1.93 -4.50 21.11
C ILE A 21 0.70 -3.69 20.71
N LEU A 22 -0.18 -3.32 21.66
CA LEU A 22 -1.35 -2.48 21.39
C LEU A 22 -0.93 -1.07 20.93
N PHE A 23 0.08 -0.48 21.57
CA PHE A 23 0.65 0.82 21.17
C PHE A 23 1.22 0.75 19.75
N PHE A 24 2.10 -0.21 19.46
CA PHE A 24 2.66 -0.38 18.11
C PHE A 24 1.59 -0.71 17.07
N TYR A 25 0.52 -1.43 17.42
CA TYR A 25 -0.60 -1.69 16.51
C TYR A 25 -1.41 -0.42 16.20
N ILE A 26 -1.71 0.39 17.23
CA ILE A 26 -2.38 1.69 17.04
C ILE A 26 -1.49 2.62 16.21
N GLU A 27 -0.21 2.76 16.58
CA GLU A 27 0.76 3.59 15.84
C GLU A 27 0.94 3.12 14.39
N TRP A 28 1.05 1.81 14.14
CA TRP A 28 1.13 1.22 12.81
C TRP A 28 -0.14 1.44 11.97
N THR A 29 -1.33 1.27 12.55
CA THR A 29 -2.59 1.54 11.83
C THR A 29 -2.75 3.03 11.52
N PHE A 30 -2.32 3.91 12.43
CA PHE A 30 -2.33 5.36 12.22
C PHE A 30 -1.31 5.80 11.15
N LEU A 31 -0.08 5.26 11.20
CA LEU A 31 0.95 5.44 10.16
C LEU A 31 0.46 4.93 8.79
N ARG A 32 -0.23 3.80 8.75
CA ARG A 32 -0.78 3.22 7.50
C ARG A 32 -1.90 4.08 6.90
N GLN A 33 -2.77 4.65 7.72
CA GLN A 33 -3.88 5.50 7.24
C GLN A 33 -3.43 6.93 6.90
N ASN A 34 -2.50 7.50 7.67
CA ASN A 34 -2.16 8.93 7.62
C ASN A 34 -0.67 9.21 7.32
N PHE A 35 0.00 8.36 6.55
CA PHE A 35 1.45 8.44 6.28
C PHE A 35 1.93 9.82 5.76
N ILE A 36 1.09 10.57 5.05
CA ILE A 36 1.40 11.91 4.53
C ILE A 36 1.22 13.02 5.59
N GLN A 37 0.46 12.75 6.66
CA GLN A 37 0.16 13.73 7.73
C GLN A 37 1.17 13.72 8.89
N ILE A 38 2.23 12.92 8.81
CA ILE A 38 3.32 12.84 9.82
C ILE A 38 3.97 14.22 10.10
N LEU A 39 3.87 15.16 9.16
CA LEU A 39 4.36 16.54 9.31
C LEU A 39 3.41 17.50 10.04
N ASN A 40 2.22 17.05 10.49
CA ASN A 40 1.26 17.90 11.20
C ASN A 40 1.28 17.63 12.72
N PRO A 41 1.85 18.52 13.56
CA PRO A 41 1.95 18.30 15.00
C PRO A 41 0.59 18.27 15.72
N LEU A 42 -0.47 18.84 15.12
CA LEU A 42 -1.83 18.77 15.67
C LEU A 42 -2.40 17.34 15.65
N LEU A 43 -1.88 16.47 14.78
CA LEU A 43 -2.34 15.10 14.67
C LEU A 43 -2.01 14.28 15.95
N HIS A 44 -0.86 14.56 16.58
CA HIS A 44 -0.49 13.96 17.86
C HIS A 44 -1.43 14.38 18.99
N LEU A 45 -1.94 15.62 19.00
CA LEU A 45 -2.94 16.06 19.97
C LEU A 45 -4.28 15.34 19.79
N GLN A 46 -4.67 15.03 18.55
CA GLN A 46 -5.87 14.24 18.26
C GLN A 46 -5.71 12.79 18.74
N VAL A 47 -4.57 12.14 18.46
CA VAL A 47 -4.27 10.78 18.96
C VAL A 47 -4.25 10.75 20.49
N LEU A 48 -3.62 11.75 21.14
CA LEU A 48 -3.57 11.88 22.60
C LEU A 48 -4.97 12.06 23.20
N SER A 49 -5.83 12.87 22.56
CA SER A 49 -7.23 13.07 22.97
C SER A 49 -8.07 11.79 22.84
N VAL A 50 -7.91 11.04 21.74
CA VAL A 50 -8.55 9.72 21.59
C VAL A 50 -8.06 8.76 22.67
N LEU A 51 -6.75 8.69 22.94
CA LEU A 51 -6.20 7.82 23.97
C LEU A 51 -6.78 8.16 25.36
N LEU A 52 -6.81 9.45 25.73
CA LEU A 52 -7.38 9.94 27.00
C LEU A 52 -8.90 9.71 27.12
N THR A 53 -9.64 9.56 26.02
CA THR A 53 -11.08 9.25 26.07
C THR A 53 -11.39 7.76 26.10
N THR A 54 -10.42 6.87 25.82
CA THR A 54 -10.64 5.42 25.97
C THR A 54 -10.68 4.99 27.45
N PRO A 55 -11.71 4.25 27.91
CA PRO A 55 -11.73 3.69 29.27
C PRO A 55 -10.56 2.74 29.56
N LEU A 56 -10.04 2.08 28.52
CA LEU A 56 -8.94 1.13 28.61
C LEU A 56 -7.62 1.80 29.04
N PHE A 57 -7.35 3.02 28.56
CA PHE A 57 -6.19 3.81 29.01
C PHE A 57 -6.24 4.06 30.52
N TRP A 58 -7.39 4.50 31.04
CA TRP A 58 -7.58 4.73 32.48
C TRP A 58 -7.48 3.45 33.31
N ALA A 59 -7.95 2.32 32.79
CA ALA A 59 -7.80 1.01 33.44
C ALA A 59 -6.31 0.60 33.57
N PHE A 60 -5.51 0.77 32.52
CA PHE A 60 -4.07 0.48 32.57
C PHE A 60 -3.29 1.48 33.43
N LEU A 61 -3.66 2.76 33.40
CA LEU A 61 -3.08 3.78 34.28
C LEU A 61 -3.37 3.47 35.76
N ALA A 62 -4.62 3.12 36.08
CA ALA A 62 -5.02 2.71 37.43
C ALA A 62 -4.27 1.45 37.90
N MET A 63 -4.16 0.41 37.05
CA MET A 63 -3.36 -0.79 37.39
C MET A 63 -1.87 -0.48 37.59
N SER A 64 -1.31 0.46 36.82
CA SER A 64 0.08 0.89 36.98
C SER A 64 0.32 1.57 38.32
N PHE A 65 -0.55 2.50 38.72
CA PHE A 65 -0.52 3.08 40.07
C PHE A 65 -0.71 2.02 41.17
N LEU A 66 -1.66 1.10 41.01
CA LEU A 66 -1.91 0.02 41.97
C LEU A 66 -0.67 -0.86 42.17
N GLY A 67 0.08 -1.16 41.09
CA GLY A 67 1.34 -1.88 41.14
C GLY A 67 2.42 -1.16 41.95
N VAL A 68 2.59 0.15 41.73
CA VAL A 68 3.56 0.98 42.48
C VAL A 68 3.20 1.10 43.96
N PHE A 69 1.91 1.29 44.29
CA PHE A 69 1.47 1.29 45.69
C PHE A 69 1.62 -0.09 46.35
N ALA A 70 1.37 -1.18 45.63
CA ALA A 70 1.55 -2.53 46.15
C ALA A 70 3.03 -2.84 46.45
N THR A 71 3.97 -2.50 45.58
CA THR A 71 5.40 -2.72 45.84
C THR A 71 5.92 -1.88 47.01
N ALA A 72 5.57 -0.58 47.07
CA ALA A 72 5.95 0.29 48.19
C ALA A 72 5.35 -0.15 49.53
N SER A 73 4.11 -0.65 49.53
CA SER A 73 3.45 -1.23 50.71
C SER A 73 4.14 -2.52 51.17
N ILE A 74 4.46 -3.43 50.25
CA ILE A 74 5.19 -4.66 50.54
C ILE A 74 6.60 -4.38 51.08
N GLU A 75 7.34 -3.43 50.50
CA GLU A 75 8.67 -3.04 51.02
C GLU A 75 8.54 -2.48 52.44
N SER A 76 7.60 -1.55 52.67
CA SER A 76 7.35 -0.96 53.99
C SER A 76 7.03 -2.03 55.05
N TYR A 77 6.16 -2.99 54.71
CA TYR A 77 5.82 -4.11 55.58
C TYR A 77 7.02 -5.04 55.85
N LEU A 78 7.82 -5.37 54.81
CA LEU A 78 9.02 -6.19 54.97
C LEU A 78 10.08 -5.50 55.84
N LYS A 79 10.27 -4.18 55.69
CA LYS A 79 11.18 -3.34 56.48
C LYS A 79 10.74 -3.16 57.93
N GLN A 80 9.43 -3.11 58.17
CA GLN A 80 8.88 -3.14 59.54
C GLN A 80 9.07 -4.53 60.17
N ARG A 81 8.88 -5.60 59.40
CA ARG A 81 9.08 -6.99 59.84
C ARG A 81 10.55 -7.32 60.11
N SER A 82 11.51 -6.85 59.29
CA SER A 82 12.94 -7.08 59.54
C SER A 82 13.36 -6.43 60.85
N ARG A 83 12.98 -5.16 61.07
CA ARG A 83 13.16 -4.43 62.35
C ARG A 83 12.50 -5.11 63.55
N GLN A 84 11.47 -5.94 63.36
CA GLN A 84 10.86 -6.72 64.43
C GLN A 84 11.61 -8.04 64.67
N VAL A 85 12.10 -8.69 63.61
CA VAL A 85 12.97 -9.87 63.71
C VAL A 85 14.31 -9.50 64.35
N GLU A 86 14.94 -8.39 63.96
CA GLU A 86 16.19 -7.86 64.54
C GLU A 86 16.05 -7.65 66.05
N ARG A 87 15.03 -6.92 66.51
CA ARG A 87 14.76 -6.70 67.95
C ARG A 87 14.45 -7.99 68.72
N ASN A 88 13.85 -8.98 68.06
CA ASN A 88 13.59 -10.30 68.65
C ASN A 88 14.81 -11.25 68.59
N ALA A 89 15.79 -10.95 67.72
CA ALA A 89 17.01 -11.73 67.53
C ALA A 89 18.18 -11.19 68.36
N GLU A 90 18.25 -9.88 68.63
CA GLU A 90 19.28 -9.27 69.48
C GLU A 90 19.49 -9.96 70.85
N PRO A 91 18.45 -10.34 71.63
CA PRO A 91 18.63 -11.11 72.86
C PRO A 91 19.15 -12.54 72.63
N LYS A 92 18.93 -13.14 71.45
CA LYS A 92 19.43 -14.47 71.09
C LYS A 92 20.85 -14.44 70.50
N ALA A 93 21.20 -13.41 69.74
CA ALA A 93 22.54 -13.21 69.20
C ALA A 93 23.58 -13.12 70.34
N LYS A 94 23.25 -12.44 71.44
CA LYS A 94 24.06 -12.38 72.66
C LYS A 94 24.29 -13.75 73.35
N GLN A 95 23.50 -14.78 73.01
CA GLN A 95 23.73 -16.17 73.43
C GLN A 95 24.49 -16.99 72.36
N ALA A 96 24.27 -16.71 71.07
CA ALA A 96 24.86 -17.46 69.96
C ALA A 96 26.33 -17.10 69.62
N ILE A 97 26.79 -15.88 69.97
CA ILE A 97 28.16 -15.39 69.67
C ILE A 97 29.28 -16.24 70.32
N HIS A 98 28.94 -17.18 71.21
CA HIS A 98 29.91 -18.11 71.80
C HIS A 98 30.14 -19.40 70.98
N GLN A 99 29.54 -19.56 69.80
CA GLN A 99 29.69 -20.77 68.97
C GLN A 99 30.00 -20.47 67.49
N GLU A 100 30.91 -21.30 66.94
CA GLU A 100 31.18 -21.58 65.53
C GLU A 100 31.65 -20.43 64.60
N THR A 101 32.93 -20.09 64.74
CA THR A 101 33.77 -19.66 63.62
C THR A 101 34.32 -20.87 62.84
N ARG A 102 33.94 -21.07 61.55
CA ARG A 102 34.73 -21.82 60.53
C ARG A 102 34.10 -21.86 59.12
N TYR A 103 34.92 -21.54 58.09
CA TYR A 103 35.21 -22.34 56.85
C TYR A 103 34.03 -22.80 55.92
N VAL A 104 34.07 -22.83 54.56
CA VAL A 104 35.10 -22.75 53.48
C VAL A 104 34.47 -22.18 52.17
N ASP A 105 35.26 -21.53 51.29
CA ASP A 105 34.94 -21.26 49.87
C ASP A 105 35.41 -22.37 48.91
N ILE A 106 34.66 -22.71 47.84
CA ILE A 106 35.22 -23.26 46.57
C ILE A 106 34.24 -23.13 45.37
N PRO A 107 34.69 -22.97 44.09
CA PRO A 107 33.82 -22.50 43.00
C PRO A 107 33.89 -23.23 41.62
N THR A 108 33.04 -22.77 40.68
CA THR A 108 33.26 -22.68 39.20
C THR A 108 32.76 -23.81 38.23
N GLN A 109 32.44 -23.38 37.00
CA GLN A 109 32.39 -24.10 35.68
C GLN A 109 31.11 -24.85 35.24
N LYS A 110 30.77 -25.02 33.93
CA LYS A 110 30.94 -24.19 32.68
C LYS A 110 30.17 -24.83 31.48
N SER A 111 29.87 -24.02 30.43
CA SER A 111 29.91 -24.35 28.98
C SER A 111 28.66 -24.83 28.16
N SER A 112 28.51 -24.20 26.97
CA SER A 112 28.07 -24.71 25.64
C SER A 112 26.65 -25.29 25.37
N LYS A 113 26.15 -25.46 24.11
CA LYS A 113 26.11 -24.71 22.80
C LYS A 113 25.37 -25.62 21.76
N THR A 114 25.20 -25.19 20.48
CA THR A 114 24.67 -25.96 19.28
C THR A 114 23.14 -25.83 19.08
N GLN A 115 22.49 -25.77 17.90
CA GLN A 115 22.64 -25.26 16.51
C GLN A 115 21.32 -25.66 15.77
N ALA A 116 21.07 -25.22 14.52
CA ALA A 116 19.83 -25.49 13.73
C ALA A 116 20.06 -26.46 12.54
N PRO A 117 19.01 -26.86 11.76
CA PRO A 117 18.93 -26.33 10.36
C PRO A 117 17.54 -26.26 9.64
N THR A 118 17.46 -25.32 8.68
CA THR A 118 16.94 -25.36 7.29
C THR A 118 15.72 -26.20 6.84
N SER A 119 14.76 -25.55 6.14
CA SER A 119 13.99 -26.14 5.02
C SER A 119 13.44 -25.06 4.04
N THR A 120 12.73 -25.50 2.98
CA THR A 120 12.98 -25.08 1.58
C THR A 120 11.80 -25.38 0.61
N ASN A 121 11.76 -24.72 -0.57
CA ASN A 121 10.96 -24.95 -1.83
C ASN A 121 10.22 -23.65 -2.28
N ALA A 122 10.17 -23.15 -3.53
CA ALA A 122 10.05 -23.71 -4.90
C ALA A 122 8.63 -24.15 -5.28
N THR A 123 8.02 -23.93 -6.45
CA THR A 123 8.10 -23.05 -7.66
C THR A 123 6.92 -23.52 -8.54
N VAL A 124 6.16 -22.65 -9.22
CA VAL A 124 5.17 -23.04 -10.27
C VAL A 124 5.08 -21.95 -11.36
N ASP A 125 4.88 -22.36 -12.61
CA ASP A 125 5.12 -21.56 -13.81
C ASP A 125 3.88 -20.90 -14.48
N ASP A 126 4.20 -19.79 -15.17
CA ASP A 126 3.78 -19.33 -16.51
C ASP A 126 2.62 -20.01 -17.29
N ILE A 127 1.70 -19.16 -17.77
CA ILE A 127 0.98 -19.34 -19.06
C ILE A 127 0.83 -17.95 -19.73
N THR A 128 1.75 -17.61 -20.64
CA THR A 128 1.69 -16.37 -21.42
C THR A 128 1.54 -16.65 -22.94
N PRO A 129 0.43 -16.27 -23.59
CA PRO A 129 0.28 -16.43 -25.04
C PRO A 129 1.25 -15.52 -25.83
N GLN A 130 1.88 -16.07 -26.87
CA GLN A 130 2.94 -15.36 -27.60
C GLN A 130 2.43 -14.24 -28.52
N THR A 131 3.25 -13.22 -28.71
CA THR A 131 2.98 -12.05 -29.54
C THR A 131 3.12 -12.37 -31.04
N GLY A 132 2.06 -12.11 -31.80
CA GLY A 132 2.11 -12.06 -33.28
C GLY A 132 1.10 -12.95 -34.01
N GLU A 133 0.56 -14.00 -33.37
CA GLU A 133 -0.48 -14.83 -34.00
C GLU A 133 -1.82 -14.09 -34.05
N ARG A 134 -2.43 -14.00 -35.23
CA ARG A 134 -3.85 -13.65 -35.38
C ARG A 134 -4.67 -14.92 -35.08
N PRO A 135 -5.29 -15.05 -33.89
CA PRO A 135 -5.86 -16.32 -33.43
C PRO A 135 -6.99 -16.84 -34.33
N PHE A 136 -7.63 -15.92 -35.06
CA PHE A 136 -8.80 -16.18 -35.89
C PHE A 136 -8.49 -16.21 -37.40
N ILE A 137 -7.22 -16.12 -37.81
CA ILE A 137 -6.84 -16.01 -39.24
C ILE A 137 -7.26 -17.24 -40.07
N ARG A 138 -7.29 -18.43 -39.46
CA ARG A 138 -7.72 -19.69 -40.10
C ARG A 138 -9.23 -19.92 -40.04
N CYS A 139 -9.96 -19.21 -39.17
CA CYS A 139 -11.37 -19.46 -38.93
C CYS A 139 -12.25 -19.03 -40.11
N LEU A 140 -13.32 -19.77 -40.39
CA LEU A 140 -14.36 -19.39 -41.36
C LEU A 140 -15.26 -18.28 -40.81
N THR A 141 -15.95 -17.55 -41.70
CA THR A 141 -16.80 -16.42 -41.25
C THR A 141 -17.98 -16.88 -40.39
N ASP A 142 -18.47 -18.10 -40.62
CA ASP A 142 -19.56 -18.70 -39.86
C ASP A 142 -19.12 -19.13 -38.45
N GLU A 143 -17.87 -19.60 -38.30
CA GLU A 143 -17.24 -19.84 -36.98
C GLU A 143 -17.04 -18.52 -36.21
N LEU A 144 -16.67 -17.42 -36.89
CA LEU A 144 -16.59 -16.11 -36.25
C LEU A 144 -17.96 -15.60 -35.76
N GLU A 145 -19.06 -16.03 -36.38
CA GLU A 145 -20.41 -15.69 -35.92
C GLU A 145 -20.82 -16.53 -34.70
N GLU A 146 -20.41 -17.80 -34.62
CA GLU A 146 -20.59 -18.63 -33.42
C GLU A 146 -19.76 -18.10 -32.21
N ILE A 147 -18.49 -17.75 -32.44
CA ILE A 147 -17.63 -17.12 -31.42
C ILE A 147 -18.19 -15.75 -31.02
N ALA A 148 -18.74 -14.96 -31.96
CA ALA A 148 -19.43 -13.72 -31.63
C ALA A 148 -20.68 -13.98 -30.75
N GLY A 149 -21.47 -15.02 -31.07
CA GLY A 149 -22.67 -15.39 -30.32
C GLY A 149 -22.35 -15.77 -28.86
N THR A 150 -21.36 -16.64 -28.65
CA THR A 150 -20.89 -17.01 -27.29
C THR A 150 -20.24 -15.84 -26.56
N GLY A 151 -19.58 -14.93 -27.29
CA GLY A 151 -18.89 -13.75 -26.76
C GLY A 151 -19.70 -12.45 -26.72
N TRP A 152 -21.01 -12.45 -26.97
CA TRP A 152 -21.80 -11.25 -27.36
C TRP A 152 -21.87 -10.10 -26.32
N ASN A 153 -21.47 -10.36 -25.08
CA ASN A 153 -21.37 -9.36 -24.01
C ASN A 153 -19.92 -9.14 -23.53
N ASN A 154 -18.93 -9.81 -24.13
CA ASN A 154 -17.51 -9.69 -23.76
C ASN A 154 -16.79 -8.74 -24.72
N ALA A 155 -16.60 -7.49 -24.29
CA ALA A 155 -15.95 -6.45 -25.08
C ALA A 155 -14.53 -6.81 -25.56
N LYS A 156 -13.77 -7.67 -24.85
CA LYS A 156 -12.44 -8.11 -25.30
C LYS A 156 -12.53 -9.01 -26.53
N VAL A 157 -13.43 -10.00 -26.48
CA VAL A 157 -13.69 -10.92 -27.61
C VAL A 157 -14.24 -10.15 -28.81
N LEU A 158 -15.23 -9.27 -28.59
CA LEU A 158 -15.81 -8.45 -29.65
C LEU A 158 -14.79 -7.54 -30.34
N ASN A 159 -13.84 -6.94 -29.62
CA ASN A 159 -12.77 -6.14 -30.23
C ASN A 159 -11.80 -6.99 -31.07
N GLN A 160 -11.43 -8.19 -30.60
CA GLN A 160 -10.57 -9.11 -31.36
C GLN A 160 -11.25 -9.58 -32.67
N LEU A 161 -12.56 -9.89 -32.60
CA LEU A 161 -13.36 -10.24 -33.79
C LEU A 161 -13.52 -9.03 -34.74
N HIS A 162 -13.79 -7.83 -34.23
CA HIS A 162 -13.88 -6.61 -35.04
C HIS A 162 -12.57 -6.29 -35.77
N HIS A 163 -11.43 -6.53 -35.12
CA HIS A 163 -10.10 -6.41 -35.73
C HIS A 163 -9.88 -7.46 -36.82
N GLU A 164 -10.14 -8.76 -36.56
CA GLU A 164 -10.02 -9.82 -37.58
C GLU A 164 -10.92 -9.58 -38.80
N LEU A 165 -12.17 -9.18 -38.57
CA LEU A 165 -13.14 -8.89 -39.63
C LEU A 165 -12.78 -7.63 -40.43
N SER A 166 -11.90 -6.75 -39.92
CA SER A 166 -11.41 -5.60 -40.68
C SER A 166 -10.59 -5.98 -41.92
N PHE A 167 -9.95 -7.16 -41.91
CA PHE A 167 -9.15 -7.68 -43.02
C PHE A 167 -9.97 -8.53 -44.02
N ARG A 168 -11.29 -8.67 -43.83
CA ARG A 168 -12.13 -9.63 -44.57
C ARG A 168 -13.15 -8.91 -45.45
N SER A 169 -12.95 -8.98 -46.77
CA SER A 169 -13.78 -8.28 -47.77
C SER A 169 -15.13 -8.93 -48.10
N LYS A 170 -15.37 -10.19 -47.69
CA LYS A 170 -16.62 -10.93 -47.98
C LYS A 170 -17.83 -10.25 -47.34
N ASN A 171 -18.97 -10.25 -48.03
CA ASN A 171 -20.16 -9.51 -47.60
C ASN A 171 -20.69 -9.96 -46.22
N LYS A 172 -20.73 -11.28 -45.95
CA LYS A 172 -21.04 -11.82 -44.59
C LYS A 172 -20.16 -11.19 -43.50
N SER A 173 -18.84 -11.11 -43.74
CA SER A 173 -17.87 -10.57 -42.78
C SER A 173 -18.11 -9.09 -42.50
N ARG A 174 -18.54 -8.31 -43.50
CA ARG A 174 -18.93 -6.90 -43.33
C ARG A 174 -20.17 -6.75 -42.43
N VAL A 175 -21.22 -7.53 -42.69
CA VAL A 175 -22.46 -7.51 -41.88
C VAL A 175 -22.18 -7.92 -40.43
N LEU A 176 -21.36 -8.94 -40.21
CA LEU A 176 -20.95 -9.34 -38.86
C LEU A 176 -20.11 -8.25 -38.17
N LYS A 177 -19.17 -7.61 -38.89
CA LYS A 177 -18.36 -6.49 -38.38
C LYS A 177 -19.24 -5.32 -37.94
N GLU A 178 -20.24 -4.96 -38.73
CA GLU A 178 -21.18 -3.88 -38.46
C GLU A 178 -22.06 -4.18 -37.24
N ARG A 179 -22.61 -5.40 -37.14
CA ARG A 179 -23.33 -5.87 -35.94
C ARG A 179 -22.46 -5.81 -34.67
N ILE A 180 -21.19 -6.24 -34.75
CA ILE A 180 -20.24 -6.17 -33.62
C ILE A 180 -19.88 -4.71 -33.27
N SER A 181 -19.68 -3.85 -34.28
CA SER A 181 -19.42 -2.42 -34.07
C SER A 181 -20.59 -1.72 -33.37
N ASN A 182 -21.82 -2.01 -33.79
CA ASN A 182 -23.03 -1.47 -33.17
C ASN A 182 -23.18 -2.00 -31.74
N ARG A 183 -22.89 -3.29 -31.49
CA ARG A 183 -22.91 -3.86 -30.13
C ARG A 183 -21.86 -3.25 -29.20
N LEU A 184 -20.67 -2.95 -29.71
CA LEU A 184 -19.64 -2.23 -28.96
C LEU A 184 -20.07 -0.79 -28.63
N ALA A 185 -20.76 -0.11 -29.55
CA ALA A 185 -21.33 1.22 -29.31
C ALA A 185 -22.50 1.19 -28.31
N GLU A 186 -23.39 0.20 -28.37
CA GLU A 186 -24.45 -0.02 -27.37
C GLU A 186 -23.89 -0.14 -25.96
N LEU A 187 -22.88 -1.00 -25.78
CA LEU A 187 -22.19 -1.25 -24.50
C LEU A 187 -21.45 -0.01 -23.97
N GLN A 188 -21.08 0.94 -24.85
CA GLN A 188 -20.53 2.24 -24.45
C GLN A 188 -21.63 3.26 -24.11
N SER A 189 -22.75 3.25 -24.85
CA SER A 189 -23.84 4.23 -24.69
C SER A 189 -24.65 4.04 -23.40
N THR A 190 -24.85 2.80 -22.94
CA THR A 190 -25.64 2.50 -21.73
C THR A 190 -24.97 2.94 -20.43
N GLN A 191 -23.71 3.39 -20.46
CA GLN A 191 -23.00 3.89 -19.28
C GLN A 191 -23.26 5.37 -18.97
N ILE A 192 -23.75 6.20 -19.90
CA ILE A 192 -23.59 7.66 -19.75
C ILE A 192 -24.73 8.53 -20.34
N THR A 193 -25.27 9.38 -19.46
CA THR A 193 -25.96 10.63 -19.79
C THR A 193 -25.34 11.76 -18.96
N TRP A 194 -25.26 12.97 -19.52
CA TRP A 194 -24.55 14.11 -18.90
C TRP A 194 -25.41 15.38 -18.91
N SER A 195 -25.04 16.35 -18.07
CA SER A 195 -25.40 17.75 -18.23
C SER A 195 -24.19 18.63 -17.94
N THR A 196 -24.01 19.70 -18.72
CA THR A 196 -22.76 20.48 -18.76
C THR A 196 -22.91 21.82 -18.04
N THR A 197 -22.03 22.09 -17.07
CA THR A 197 -21.66 23.45 -16.67
C THR A 197 -20.16 23.48 -16.35
N ALA A 198 -19.38 24.29 -17.07
CA ALA A 198 -17.96 24.49 -16.81
C ALA A 198 -17.72 25.88 -16.17
N ASN A 199 -16.62 26.02 -15.42
CA ASN A 199 -16.12 27.31 -14.95
C ASN A 199 -14.57 27.33 -14.94
N PRO A 200 -13.93 28.48 -15.16
CA PRO A 200 -12.48 28.59 -15.36
C PRO A 200 -11.69 28.54 -14.04
N GLY A 201 -10.43 28.11 -14.13
CA GLY A 201 -9.62 27.72 -12.96
C GLY A 201 -8.78 28.83 -12.31
N VAL A 202 -8.12 28.44 -11.22
CA VAL A 202 -7.05 29.19 -10.53
C VAL A 202 -5.83 28.27 -10.44
N GLN A 203 -4.62 28.84 -10.55
CA GLN A 203 -3.38 28.07 -10.53
C GLN A 203 -2.92 27.77 -9.10
N ASN A 204 -2.80 26.48 -8.77
CA ASN A 204 -1.78 25.94 -7.88
C ASN A 204 -1.61 24.43 -8.14
N LEU A 205 -0.40 23.90 -7.97
CA LEU A 205 -0.11 22.47 -8.15
C LEU A 205 -0.70 21.69 -6.97
N SER A 206 -1.81 20.98 -7.17
CA SER A 206 -2.39 20.18 -6.09
C SER A 206 -1.58 18.91 -5.81
N THR A 207 -1.26 18.72 -4.53
CA THR A 207 -0.71 17.50 -3.94
C THR A 207 -1.66 16.30 -4.04
N ASP A 208 -2.93 16.51 -4.44
CA ASP A 208 -3.97 15.48 -4.59
C ASP A 208 -3.64 14.35 -5.59
N ALA A 209 -2.56 14.48 -6.38
CA ALA A 209 -2.08 13.45 -7.31
C ALA A 209 -1.89 12.04 -6.68
N PHE A 210 -1.72 11.97 -5.35
CA PHE A 210 -1.53 10.73 -4.59
C PHE A 210 -2.64 10.45 -3.55
N LYS A 211 -3.80 11.12 -3.63
CA LYS A 211 -4.88 11.08 -2.62
C LYS A 211 -5.82 9.88 -2.73
N TYR A 212 -5.66 9.07 -3.77
CA TYR A 212 -6.56 7.97 -4.11
C TYR A 212 -5.82 6.65 -3.97
N GLU A 213 -6.47 5.64 -3.38
CA GLU A 213 -5.85 4.32 -3.09
C GLU A 213 -5.29 3.63 -4.34
N GLU A 214 -5.83 3.97 -5.51
CA GLU A 214 -5.25 3.66 -6.81
C GLU A 214 -5.33 4.87 -7.76
N GLY A 215 -4.16 5.38 -8.16
CA GLY A 215 -4.05 6.50 -9.10
C GLY A 215 -4.46 6.11 -10.53
N LEU A 216 -5.01 7.07 -11.28
CA LEU A 216 -5.69 6.82 -12.57
C LEU A 216 -4.92 5.91 -13.54
N LEU A 217 -3.64 6.19 -13.78
CA LEU A 217 -2.81 5.40 -14.70
C LEU A 217 -2.78 3.91 -14.34
N ARG A 218 -2.68 3.59 -13.04
CA ARG A 218 -2.68 2.21 -12.55
C ARG A 218 -4.04 1.54 -12.73
N ARG A 219 -5.16 2.28 -12.59
CA ARG A 219 -6.52 1.80 -12.93
C ARG A 219 -6.68 1.46 -14.42
N TYR A 220 -5.93 2.13 -15.30
CA TYR A 220 -5.82 1.79 -16.72
C TYR A 220 -4.79 0.68 -17.03
N GLY A 221 -4.17 0.07 -16.02
CA GLY A 221 -3.19 -0.99 -16.16
C GLY A 221 -1.75 -0.54 -16.42
N TYR A 222 -1.47 0.77 -16.48
CA TYR A 222 -0.13 1.29 -16.76
C TYR A 222 0.89 0.83 -15.71
N LYS A 223 1.93 0.12 -16.15
CA LYS A 223 2.98 -0.48 -15.31
C LYS A 223 4.33 -0.43 -16.04
N VAL A 224 5.39 -0.14 -15.30
CA VAL A 224 6.79 -0.02 -15.76
C VAL A 224 7.73 -0.89 -14.93
N GLY A 225 8.99 -0.99 -15.33
CA GLY A 225 10.04 -1.71 -14.62
C GLY A 225 10.22 -3.14 -15.11
N LYS A 226 10.94 -3.95 -14.33
CA LYS A 226 11.32 -5.34 -14.70
C LYS A 226 10.12 -6.24 -15.03
N ASP A 227 9.02 -6.05 -14.31
CA ASP A 227 7.75 -6.76 -14.55
C ASP A 227 6.72 -5.84 -15.28
N GLY A 228 7.18 -4.80 -15.96
CA GLY A 228 6.36 -3.77 -16.60
C GLY A 228 5.60 -4.25 -17.84
N LEU A 229 4.76 -3.38 -18.38
CA LEU A 229 4.17 -3.58 -19.71
C LEU A 229 5.20 -3.18 -20.80
N PRO A 230 5.16 -3.81 -21.99
CA PRO A 230 5.99 -3.41 -23.11
C PRO A 230 5.64 -2.00 -23.59
N GLU A 231 6.65 -1.33 -24.16
CA GLU A 231 6.60 0.05 -24.68
C GLU A 231 5.32 0.37 -25.49
N SER A 232 4.91 -0.53 -26.37
CA SER A 232 3.71 -0.39 -27.20
C SER A 232 2.41 -0.33 -26.38
N GLU A 233 2.23 -1.24 -25.42
CA GLU A 233 1.03 -1.30 -24.57
C GLU A 233 0.98 -0.13 -23.59
N ARG A 234 2.14 0.26 -23.03
CA ARG A 234 2.25 1.46 -22.19
C ARG A 234 1.78 2.70 -22.94
N ARG A 235 2.30 2.91 -24.15
CA ARG A 235 1.95 4.07 -24.98
C ARG A 235 0.52 4.03 -25.47
N GLU A 236 -0.03 2.85 -25.80
CA GLU A 236 -1.46 2.70 -26.11
C GLU A 236 -2.35 3.08 -24.91
N ILE A 237 -1.92 2.81 -23.67
CA ILE A 237 -2.61 3.25 -22.45
C ILE A 237 -2.52 4.78 -22.27
N LEU A 238 -1.33 5.37 -22.50
CA LEU A 238 -1.14 6.82 -22.44
C LEU A 238 -1.99 7.55 -23.49
N ASP A 239 -2.04 7.01 -24.72
CA ASP A 239 -2.91 7.45 -25.80
C ASP A 239 -4.39 7.38 -25.41
N LYS A 240 -4.85 6.27 -24.82
CA LYS A 240 -6.23 6.14 -24.31
C LYS A 240 -6.52 7.21 -23.26
N VAL A 241 -5.63 7.42 -22.30
CA VAL A 241 -5.78 8.40 -21.21
C VAL A 241 -5.72 9.85 -21.72
N PHE A 242 -5.02 10.16 -22.81
CA PHE A 242 -5.03 11.50 -23.41
C PHE A 242 -6.20 11.72 -24.38
N LEU A 243 -6.45 10.78 -25.29
CA LEU A 243 -7.34 10.94 -26.45
C LEU A 243 -8.82 10.68 -26.14
N LEU A 244 -9.14 9.91 -25.09
CA LEU A 244 -10.49 9.46 -24.79
C LEU A 244 -11.05 10.07 -23.48
N PRO A 245 -12.39 10.17 -23.35
CA PRO A 245 -13.04 10.42 -22.07
C PRO A 245 -12.57 9.40 -21.01
N LEU A 246 -12.51 9.81 -19.75
CA LEU A 246 -12.14 8.88 -18.69
C LEU A 246 -13.31 7.95 -18.36
N LEU A 247 -12.99 6.67 -18.13
CA LEU A 247 -13.89 5.73 -17.46
C LEU A 247 -14.33 6.33 -16.13
N GLN A 248 -15.57 6.06 -15.72
CA GLN A 248 -16.16 6.71 -14.56
C GLN A 248 -15.29 6.54 -13.31
N ILE A 249 -14.95 7.69 -12.72
CA ILE A 249 -14.35 7.81 -11.41
C ILE A 249 -15.46 8.36 -10.52
N ASP A 250 -15.77 7.64 -9.45
CA ASP A 250 -16.85 7.97 -8.51
C ASP A 250 -16.65 9.35 -7.84
N ASN A 251 -15.40 9.82 -7.83
CA ASN A 251 -15.01 11.15 -7.42
C ASN A 251 -14.91 12.10 -8.64
N SER A 252 -15.98 12.89 -8.84
CA SER A 252 -16.05 13.91 -9.91
C SER A 252 -14.98 14.99 -9.79
N ALA A 253 -14.56 15.37 -8.58
CA ALA A 253 -13.49 16.34 -8.36
C ALA A 253 -12.15 15.81 -8.88
N TYR A 254 -11.81 14.54 -8.63
CA TYR A 254 -10.59 13.92 -9.19
C TYR A 254 -10.60 13.91 -10.71
N SER A 255 -11.73 13.50 -11.32
CA SER A 255 -11.89 13.51 -12.78
C SER A 255 -11.67 14.93 -13.35
N SER A 256 -12.18 15.96 -12.67
CA SER A 256 -12.00 17.35 -13.07
C SER A 256 -10.54 17.81 -13.09
N GLU A 257 -9.64 17.24 -12.27
CA GLU A 257 -8.21 17.55 -12.29
C GLU A 257 -7.55 17.18 -13.62
N TRP A 258 -8.00 16.10 -14.25
CA TRP A 258 -7.49 15.63 -15.53
C TRP A 258 -8.06 16.40 -16.73
N GLY A 259 -9.14 17.16 -16.55
CA GLY A 259 -9.76 17.96 -17.62
C GLY A 259 -10.29 17.14 -18.79
N GLU A 260 -10.65 17.81 -19.88
CA GLU A 260 -11.24 17.19 -21.07
C GLU A 260 -10.24 16.37 -21.90
N PRO A 261 -10.70 15.34 -22.63
CA PRO A 261 -9.84 14.61 -23.58
C PRO A 261 -9.21 15.56 -24.60
N LYS A 262 -7.98 15.26 -24.99
CA LYS A 262 -7.15 16.03 -25.92
C LYS A 262 -6.83 17.47 -25.48
N SER A 263 -7.18 17.87 -24.26
CA SER A 263 -6.91 19.21 -23.73
C SER A 263 -5.48 19.38 -23.21
N GLU A 264 -5.01 20.63 -23.15
CA GLU A 264 -3.73 20.98 -22.49
C GLU A 264 -3.68 20.47 -21.04
N LYS A 265 -4.77 20.66 -20.30
CA LYS A 265 -4.89 20.23 -18.90
C LYS A 265 -4.68 18.72 -18.75
N ARG A 266 -5.22 17.91 -19.68
CA ARG A 266 -5.04 16.47 -19.71
C ARG A 266 -3.59 16.08 -19.95
N LEU A 267 -2.96 16.65 -20.98
CA LEU A 267 -1.55 16.36 -21.28
C LEU A 267 -0.62 16.79 -20.14
N LYS A 268 -0.86 17.96 -19.55
CA LYS A 268 -0.06 18.49 -18.44
C LYS A 268 -0.20 17.65 -17.18
N LYS A 269 -1.43 17.25 -16.78
CA LYS A 269 -1.66 16.36 -15.63
C LYS A 269 -1.03 14.98 -15.86
N LEU A 270 -1.10 14.47 -17.09
CA LEU A 270 -0.50 13.19 -17.48
C LEU A 270 1.04 13.22 -17.39
N ALA A 271 1.68 14.19 -18.06
CA ALA A 271 3.13 14.33 -18.07
C ALA A 271 3.70 14.62 -16.67
N GLU A 272 3.08 15.50 -15.87
CA GLU A 272 3.53 15.76 -14.50
C GLU A 272 3.37 14.55 -13.58
N SER A 273 2.37 13.69 -13.80
CA SER A 273 2.22 12.45 -13.04
C SER A 273 3.40 11.51 -13.30
N ILE A 274 3.78 11.30 -14.56
CA ILE A 274 4.92 10.45 -14.93
C ILE A 274 6.23 11.07 -14.42
N ALA A 275 6.46 12.36 -14.65
CA ALA A 275 7.66 13.04 -14.17
C ALA A 275 7.76 13.03 -12.63
N ALA A 276 6.64 13.11 -11.90
CA ALA A 276 6.62 12.92 -10.46
C ALA A 276 7.03 11.49 -10.05
N PHE A 277 6.60 10.46 -10.79
CA PHE A 277 7.06 9.08 -10.55
C PHE A 277 8.57 8.95 -10.77
N THR A 278 9.11 9.47 -11.89
CA THR A 278 10.55 9.43 -12.19
C THR A 278 11.37 10.14 -11.12
N ARG A 279 11.00 11.38 -10.75
CA ARG A 279 11.69 12.18 -9.72
C ARG A 279 11.62 11.50 -8.34
N ASN A 280 10.50 10.85 -8.00
CA ASN A 280 10.36 10.12 -6.75
C ASN A 280 11.17 8.82 -6.72
N ALA A 281 11.33 8.13 -7.86
CA ALA A 281 12.17 6.94 -7.95
C ALA A 281 13.66 7.28 -7.91
N LYS A 282 14.12 8.31 -8.64
CA LYS A 282 15.51 8.80 -8.59
C LYS A 282 15.97 9.22 -7.18
N ARG A 283 15.03 9.65 -6.33
CA ARG A 283 15.28 10.00 -4.91
C ARG A 283 15.29 8.81 -3.95
N ARG A 284 14.88 7.61 -4.37
CA ARG A 284 14.90 6.41 -3.52
C ARG A 284 16.26 5.75 -3.56
N THR A 285 16.88 5.63 -2.39
CA THR A 285 18.14 4.90 -2.18
C THR A 285 17.95 3.40 -1.94
N THR A 286 16.70 2.92 -1.88
CA THR A 286 16.34 1.53 -1.54
C THR A 286 15.61 0.85 -2.69
N GLY A 287 16.28 -0.15 -3.28
CA GLY A 287 15.79 -0.90 -4.45
C GLY A 287 16.32 -0.36 -5.78
N ASP A 288 16.24 -1.20 -6.82
CA ASP A 288 16.66 -0.86 -8.17
C ASP A 288 15.45 -0.46 -9.03
N PHE A 289 15.36 0.84 -9.33
CA PHE A 289 14.33 1.43 -10.18
C PHE A 289 14.84 1.80 -11.59
N SER A 290 16.06 1.41 -11.97
CA SER A 290 16.71 1.83 -13.23
C SER A 290 15.82 1.70 -14.47
N ILE A 291 15.27 0.51 -14.71
CA ILE A 291 14.39 0.22 -15.85
C ILE A 291 13.08 1.01 -15.76
N ALA A 292 12.50 1.16 -14.57
CA ALA A 292 11.27 1.95 -14.39
C ALA A 292 11.50 3.45 -14.65
N ILE A 293 12.69 3.97 -14.29
CA ILE A 293 13.12 5.34 -14.58
C ILE A 293 13.25 5.53 -16.09
N GLN A 294 13.94 4.63 -16.79
CA GLN A 294 14.06 4.66 -18.25
C GLN A 294 12.69 4.60 -18.93
N ASP A 295 11.82 3.64 -18.54
CA ASP A 295 10.47 3.49 -19.08
C ASP A 295 9.64 4.78 -18.98
N TRP A 296 9.70 5.47 -17.83
CA TRP A 296 8.99 6.74 -17.62
C TRP A 296 9.61 7.90 -18.42
N GLU A 297 10.92 7.88 -18.69
CA GLU A 297 11.60 8.91 -19.48
C GLU A 297 11.31 8.74 -20.98
N ASP A 298 11.34 7.51 -21.48
CA ASP A 298 10.94 7.15 -22.85
C ASP A 298 9.46 7.46 -23.12
N ASP A 299 8.58 7.19 -22.15
CA ASP A 299 7.15 7.51 -22.24
C ASP A 299 6.88 9.03 -22.13
N LEU A 300 7.73 9.80 -21.43
CA LEU A 300 7.67 11.25 -21.41
C LEU A 300 8.14 11.89 -22.72
N GLU A 301 9.20 11.37 -23.35
CA GLU A 301 9.60 11.83 -24.68
C GLU A 301 8.54 11.48 -25.72
N TYR A 302 7.95 10.28 -25.65
CA TYR A 302 6.84 9.87 -26.50
C TYR A 302 5.66 10.84 -26.39
N LEU A 303 5.17 11.12 -25.17
CA LEU A 303 4.08 12.08 -24.94
C LEU A 303 4.40 13.48 -25.46
N LYS A 304 5.67 13.91 -25.35
CA LYS A 304 6.11 15.19 -25.86
C LYS A 304 6.00 15.24 -27.39
N LYS A 305 6.67 14.30 -28.06
CA LYS A 305 6.75 14.19 -29.52
C LYS A 305 5.40 13.96 -30.19
N MET A 306 4.54 13.15 -29.56
CA MET A 306 3.24 12.78 -30.13
C MET A 306 2.11 13.75 -29.79
N HIS A 307 2.16 14.42 -28.62
CA HIS A 307 1.03 15.24 -28.15
C HIS A 307 1.34 16.68 -27.76
N TYR A 308 2.55 17.01 -27.32
CA TYR A 308 2.93 18.36 -26.92
C TYR A 308 3.43 19.21 -28.10
N ASP A 309 4.40 18.70 -28.85
CA ASP A 309 5.17 19.48 -29.82
C ASP A 309 4.25 20.06 -30.91
N ASN A 310 4.37 21.38 -31.13
CA ASN A 310 3.54 22.19 -32.03
C ASN A 310 2.03 22.22 -31.70
N ARG A 311 1.60 21.77 -30.51
CA ARG A 311 0.19 21.81 -30.06
C ARG A 311 -0.06 22.61 -28.79
N PHE A 312 0.88 22.64 -27.85
CA PHE A 312 0.73 23.32 -26.58
C PHE A 312 1.99 24.13 -26.21
N SER A 313 1.86 25.05 -25.24
CA SER A 313 2.92 26.02 -24.88
C SER A 313 3.24 26.07 -23.38
N PHE A 314 2.66 25.19 -22.55
CA PHE A 314 3.02 25.08 -21.14
C PHE A 314 4.43 24.50 -20.96
N GLN A 315 5.16 24.91 -19.93
CA GLN A 315 6.47 24.33 -19.62
C GLN A 315 6.37 22.81 -19.43
N TYR A 316 6.96 22.04 -20.35
CA TYR A 316 6.98 20.58 -20.27
C TYR A 316 7.84 20.13 -19.07
N PRO A 317 7.38 19.13 -18.29
CA PRO A 317 8.07 18.76 -17.05
C PRO A 317 9.41 18.08 -17.30
N LEU A 318 10.34 18.31 -16.37
CA LEU A 318 11.66 17.70 -16.32
C LEU A 318 11.72 16.61 -15.24
N THR A 319 12.59 15.61 -15.43
CA THR A 319 12.74 14.43 -14.58
C THR A 319 13.97 14.48 -13.65
N ASN A 320 14.55 15.68 -13.53
CA ASN A 320 15.76 15.99 -12.76
C ASN A 320 15.50 16.03 -11.24
#